data_AF-A0A947ANP9-F1
#
_entry.id   AF-A0A947ANP9-F1
#
_cell.length_a   1.000
_cell.length_b   1.000
_cell.length_c   1.000
_cell.angle_alpha   90.00
_cell.angle_beta   90.00
_cell.angle_gamma   90.00
#
_symmetry.space_group_name_H-M   'P 1'
#
loop_
_entity.id
_entity.type
_entity.pdbx_description
1 polymer ?
#
loop_
_entity_poly.entity_id
_entity_poly.type
_entity_poly.pdbx_seq_one_letter_code
_entity_poly.pdbx_strand_id
1 'polypeptide(L)'
;MYNLLIAPLTETYFQKALIGGSIVAIVAGVVGCLVVLRRMAFLGDALSHAMIAGVAGGYLVMKLLFDAEAHAPGMLLGSLLAAITTVALISFVSRISRVKEDTAIGIMYTGIFALGVVAVSIFRHYIHIDLMHFIMGDILGVADTDLWVSAFVAALVLSILIMFFRHFQLATFDPVMAASIGLPVLLIDYILTTCVSLVVVSAVSMVGVI
;
A
#
# COMPACT_ATOMS: atom_id res chain seq x y z
N MET A 1 26.84 -16.92 -24.97
CA MET A 1 25.83 -17.17 -23.90
C MET A 1 26.11 -16.38 -22.63
N TYR A 2 27.34 -16.35 -22.09
CA TYR A 2 27.70 -15.54 -20.90
C TYR A 2 27.37 -14.04 -21.07
N ASN A 3 27.77 -13.40 -22.19
CA ASN A 3 27.49 -11.98 -22.43
C ASN A 3 26.01 -11.59 -22.52
N LEU A 4 25.12 -12.53 -22.86
CA LEU A 4 23.68 -12.29 -22.90
C LEU A 4 23.08 -12.15 -21.49
N LEU A 5 23.71 -12.76 -20.49
CA LEU A 5 23.28 -12.71 -19.09
C LEU A 5 23.86 -11.50 -18.34
N ILE A 6 25.08 -11.07 -18.64
CA ILE A 6 25.72 -9.96 -17.89
C ILE A 6 25.53 -8.58 -18.54
N ALA A 7 25.27 -8.51 -19.86
CA ALA A 7 24.97 -7.25 -20.53
C ALA A 7 23.80 -6.46 -19.92
N PRO A 8 22.67 -7.07 -19.51
CA PRO A 8 21.62 -6.32 -18.83
C PRO A 8 22.00 -5.88 -17.40
N LEU A 9 22.92 -6.55 -16.70
CA LEU A 9 23.36 -6.13 -15.36
C LEU A 9 24.24 -4.87 -15.35
N THR A 10 24.86 -4.53 -16.48
CA THR A 10 25.63 -3.30 -16.65
C THR A 10 24.77 -2.07 -16.92
N GLU A 11 23.49 -2.24 -17.26
CA GLU A 11 22.59 -1.12 -17.52
C GLU A 11 22.12 -0.47 -16.22
N THR A 12 22.19 0.86 -16.16
CA THR A 12 21.87 1.65 -14.96
C THR A 12 20.42 1.43 -14.52
N TYR A 13 19.49 1.30 -15.47
CA TYR A 13 18.06 1.05 -15.18
C TYR A 13 17.83 -0.30 -14.52
N PHE A 14 18.56 -1.33 -14.95
CA PHE A 14 18.44 -2.67 -14.37
C PHE A 14 19.02 -2.72 -12.94
N GLN A 15 20.10 -1.99 -12.69
CA GLN A 15 20.66 -1.86 -11.33
C GLN A 15 19.71 -1.12 -10.39
N LYS A 16 19.08 -0.03 -10.85
CA LYS A 16 18.05 0.70 -10.09
C LYS A 16 16.86 -0.19 -9.78
N ALA A 17 16.36 -0.93 -10.77
CA ALA A 17 15.28 -1.89 -10.59
C ALA A 17 15.63 -2.97 -9.54
N LEU A 18 16.85 -3.51 -9.60
CA LEU A 18 17.32 -4.53 -8.67
C LEU A 18 17.41 -3.99 -7.23
N ILE A 19 17.97 -2.79 -7.06
CA ILE A 19 18.09 -2.14 -5.75
C ILE A 19 16.70 -1.81 -5.20
N GLY A 20 15.86 -1.13 -5.97
CA GLY A 20 14.49 -0.77 -5.57
C GLY A 20 13.65 -2.00 -5.22
N GLY A 21 13.67 -3.01 -6.09
CA GLY A 21 12.99 -4.29 -5.86
C GLY A 21 13.48 -5.00 -4.60
N SER A 22 14.79 -4.99 -4.32
CA SER A 22 15.34 -5.58 -3.10
C SER A 22 14.88 -4.87 -1.82
N ILE A 23 14.83 -3.53 -1.84
CA ILE A 23 14.35 -2.72 -0.71
C ILE A 23 12.88 -3.04 -0.43
N VAL A 24 12.05 -3.02 -1.48
CA VAL A 24 10.62 -3.32 -1.38
C VAL A 24 10.41 -4.76 -0.87
N ALA A 25 11.15 -5.73 -1.40
CA ALA A 25 11.04 -7.14 -0.99
C ALA A 25 11.39 -7.36 0.49
N ILE A 26 12.44 -6.70 1.00
CA ILE A 26 12.83 -6.79 2.41
C ILE A 26 11.72 -6.25 3.31
N VAL A 27 11.23 -5.05 3.01
CA VAL A 27 10.20 -4.40 3.84
C VAL A 27 8.88 -5.15 3.78
N ALA A 28 8.44 -5.53 2.58
CA ALA A 28 7.22 -6.30 2.37
C ALA A 28 7.29 -7.67 3.06
N GLY A 29 8.46 -8.33 3.06
CA GLY A 29 8.66 -9.59 3.77
C GLY A 29 8.54 -9.45 5.30
N VAL A 30 9.15 -8.41 5.88
CA VAL A 30 9.09 -8.16 7.33
C VAL A 30 7.67 -7.81 7.77
N VAL A 31 7.01 -6.90 7.05
CA VAL A 31 5.62 -6.50 7.34
C VAL A 31 4.66 -7.66 7.10
N GLY A 32 4.83 -8.38 5.99
CA GLY A 32 4.01 -9.53 5.62
C GLY A 32 4.01 -10.63 6.68
N CYS A 33 5.15 -10.89 7.32
CA CYS A 33 5.24 -11.83 8.43
C CYS A 33 4.28 -11.46 9.58
N LEU A 34 4.26 -10.19 9.99
CA LEU A 34 3.36 -9.70 11.05
C LEU A 34 1.88 -9.75 10.65
N VAL A 35 1.59 -9.41 9.39
CA VAL A 35 0.23 -9.46 8.83
C VAL A 35 -0.31 -10.89 8.79
N VAL A 36 0.52 -11.86 8.40
CA VAL A 36 0.16 -13.29 8.39
C VAL A 36 -0.04 -13.81 9.82
N LEU A 37 0.84 -13.47 10.75
CA LEU A 37 0.69 -13.87 12.17
C LEU A 37 -0.62 -13.37 12.79
N ARG A 38 -1.11 -12.21 12.36
CA ARG A 38 -2.36 -11.61 12.82
C ARG A 38 -3.61 -12.10 12.11
N ARG A 39 -3.49 -13.04 11.16
CA ARG A 39 -4.62 -13.49 10.32
C ARG A 39 -5.32 -12.29 9.65
N MET A 40 -4.52 -11.44 9.01
CA MET A 40 -5.00 -10.33 8.17
C MET A 40 -4.55 -10.58 6.73
N ALA A 41 -4.63 -11.82 6.25
CA ALA A 41 -4.04 -12.21 4.97
C ALA A 41 -4.68 -11.46 3.78
N PHE A 42 -5.95 -11.06 3.92
CA PHE A 42 -6.68 -10.30 2.89
C PHE A 42 -6.38 -8.79 2.89
N LEU A 43 -5.62 -8.29 3.87
CA LEU A 43 -5.34 -6.86 3.98
C LEU A 43 -4.53 -6.33 2.78
N GLY A 44 -3.57 -7.12 2.29
CA GLY A 44 -2.74 -6.75 1.13
C GLY A 44 -3.59 -6.59 -0.14
N ASP A 45 -4.43 -7.57 -0.42
CA ASP A 45 -5.34 -7.57 -1.58
C ASP A 45 -6.36 -6.41 -1.49
N ALA A 46 -6.92 -6.19 -0.30
CA ALA A 46 -7.82 -5.07 -0.06
C ALA A 46 -7.15 -3.71 -0.32
N LEU A 47 -5.87 -3.54 0.07
CA LEU A 47 -5.11 -2.32 -0.14
C LEU A 47 -4.82 -2.07 -1.63
N SER A 48 -4.37 -3.10 -2.36
CA SER A 48 -4.10 -3.03 -3.79
C SER A 48 -5.30 -2.51 -4.57
N HIS A 49 -6.49 -3.06 -4.31
CA HIS A 49 -7.71 -2.63 -5.00
C HIS A 49 -8.28 -1.29 -4.50
N ALA A 50 -8.14 -0.99 -3.21
CA ALA A 50 -8.46 0.31 -2.66
C ALA A 50 -7.62 1.42 -3.27
N MET A 51 -6.35 1.13 -3.58
CA MET A 51 -5.47 2.07 -4.26
C MET A 51 -5.91 2.34 -5.69
N ILE A 52 -6.35 1.34 -6.45
CA ILE A 52 -6.91 1.57 -7.81
C ILE A 52 -8.12 2.49 -7.74
N ALA A 53 -9.05 2.20 -6.82
CA ALA A 53 -10.22 3.04 -6.57
C ALA A 53 -9.80 4.46 -6.13
N GLY A 54 -8.74 4.56 -5.34
CA GLY A 54 -8.16 5.80 -4.84
C GLY A 54 -7.46 6.66 -5.88
N VAL A 55 -6.66 6.06 -6.75
CA VAL A 55 -6.02 6.74 -7.89
C VAL A 55 -7.09 7.27 -8.84
N ALA A 56 -8.11 6.47 -9.13
CA ALA A 56 -9.25 6.90 -9.93
C ALA A 56 -10.03 8.04 -9.26
N GLY A 57 -10.32 7.93 -7.95
CA GLY A 57 -10.98 8.97 -7.19
C GLY A 57 -10.17 10.27 -7.11
N GLY A 58 -8.86 10.18 -6.87
CA GLY A 58 -7.93 11.30 -6.85
C GLY A 58 -7.86 12.02 -8.19
N TYR A 59 -7.82 11.27 -9.29
CA TYR A 59 -7.90 11.83 -10.64
C TYR A 59 -9.19 12.62 -10.86
N LEU A 60 -10.34 12.09 -10.41
CA LEU A 60 -11.63 12.75 -10.55
C LEU A 60 -11.75 14.02 -9.71
N VAL A 61 -11.29 13.99 -8.47
CA VAL A 61 -11.30 15.17 -7.59
C VAL A 61 -10.36 16.24 -8.17
N MET A 62 -9.18 15.88 -8.66
CA MET A 62 -8.24 16.84 -9.24
C MET A 62 -8.80 17.46 -10.53
N LYS A 63 -9.44 16.65 -11.38
CA LYS A 63 -10.08 17.13 -12.62
C LYS A 63 -11.31 18.02 -12.35
N LEU A 64 -12.14 17.66 -11.38
CA LEU A 64 -13.38 18.38 -11.07
C LEU A 64 -13.13 19.66 -10.25
N LEU A 65 -12.12 19.67 -9.38
CA LEU A 65 -11.88 20.77 -8.45
C LEU A 65 -10.81 21.75 -8.93
N PHE A 66 -9.84 21.32 -9.76
CA PHE A 66 -8.68 22.15 -10.14
C PHE A 66 -8.55 22.43 -11.66
N ASP A 67 -9.33 21.79 -12.54
CA ASP A 67 -9.29 21.97 -14.01
C ASP A 67 -7.86 21.91 -14.61
N ALA A 68 -6.92 21.28 -13.90
CA ALA A 68 -5.50 21.24 -14.21
C ALA A 68 -5.06 19.83 -14.60
N GLU A 69 -4.12 19.74 -15.53
CA GLU A 69 -3.52 18.49 -16.01
C GLU A 69 -2.95 17.69 -14.84
N ALA A 70 -3.36 16.42 -14.72
CA ALA A 70 -3.04 15.56 -13.58
C ALA A 70 -1.51 15.42 -13.41
N HIS A 71 -0.97 15.95 -12.32
CA HIS A 71 0.43 15.77 -11.97
C HIS A 71 0.60 14.48 -11.16
N ALA A 72 1.63 13.68 -11.51
CA ALA A 72 2.02 12.43 -10.81
C ALA A 72 1.98 12.48 -9.26
N PRO A 73 2.44 13.56 -8.57
CA PRO A 73 2.34 13.63 -7.11
C PRO A 73 0.89 13.72 -6.57
N GLY A 74 -0.04 14.29 -7.34
CA GLY A 74 -1.45 14.38 -6.96
C GLY A 74 -2.14 13.00 -6.98
N MET A 75 -1.77 12.14 -7.93
CA MET A 75 -2.26 10.76 -8.00
C MET A 75 -1.74 9.91 -6.84
N LEU A 76 -0.47 10.06 -6.46
CA LEU A 76 0.11 9.40 -5.29
C LEU A 76 -0.58 9.81 -3.99
N LEU A 77 -0.82 11.12 -3.81
CA LEU A 77 -1.54 11.63 -2.63
C LEU A 77 -2.99 11.13 -2.59
N GLY A 78 -3.70 11.12 -3.71
CA GLY A 78 -5.05 10.58 -3.80
C GLY A 78 -5.12 9.08 -3.47
N SER A 79 -4.14 8.31 -3.96
CA SER A 79 -3.98 6.89 -3.64
C SER A 79 -3.70 6.66 -2.15
N LEU A 80 -2.77 7.42 -1.56
CA LEU A 80 -2.44 7.38 -0.13
C LEU A 80 -3.66 7.68 0.73
N LEU A 81 -4.38 8.77 0.43
CA LEU A 81 -5.57 9.17 1.16
C LEU A 81 -6.67 8.12 1.08
N ALA A 82 -6.90 7.55 -0.11
CA ALA A 82 -7.89 6.49 -0.28
C ALA A 82 -7.47 5.19 0.43
N ALA A 83 -6.18 4.82 0.41
CA ALA A 83 -5.66 3.67 1.14
C ALA A 83 -5.86 3.85 2.66
N ILE A 84 -5.48 5.01 3.19
CA ILE A 84 -5.69 5.35 4.61
C ILE A 84 -7.18 5.36 4.97
N THR A 85 -8.02 5.96 4.13
CA THR A 85 -9.47 6.03 4.35
C THR A 85 -10.10 4.64 4.34
N THR A 86 -9.70 3.79 3.40
CA THR A 86 -10.12 2.39 3.31
C THR A 86 -9.72 1.61 4.56
N VAL A 87 -8.47 1.75 5.01
CA VAL A 87 -8.00 1.10 6.24
C VAL A 87 -8.78 1.59 7.47
N ALA A 88 -9.05 2.89 7.57
CA ALA A 88 -9.83 3.45 8.65
C ALA A 88 -11.27 2.89 8.66
N LEU A 89 -11.89 2.78 7.49
CA LEU A 89 -13.21 2.18 7.28
C LEU A 89 -13.22 0.69 7.66
N ILE A 90 -12.23 -0.08 7.21
CA ILE A 90 -12.05 -1.49 7.55
C ILE A 90 -11.91 -1.66 9.06
N SER A 91 -11.03 -0.88 9.69
CA SER A 91 -10.78 -0.93 11.14
C SER A 91 -12.04 -0.55 11.94
N PHE A 92 -12.78 0.47 11.50
CA PHE A 92 -14.04 0.88 12.13
C PHE A 92 -15.13 -0.20 12.03
N VAL A 93 -15.30 -0.80 10.85
CA VAL A 93 -16.29 -1.86 10.61
C VAL A 93 -15.90 -3.15 11.34
N SER A 94 -14.62 -3.53 11.32
CA SER A 94 -14.09 -4.67 12.11
C SER A 94 -14.42 -4.53 13.60
N ARG A 95 -14.44 -3.28 14.11
CA ARG A 95 -14.68 -2.99 15.52
C ARG A 95 -16.15 -2.99 15.93
N ILE A 96 -17.04 -2.49 15.07
CA ILE A 96 -18.48 -2.45 15.33
C ILE A 96 -19.16 -3.80 15.10
N SER A 97 -18.59 -4.59 14.19
CA SER A 97 -19.22 -5.80 13.71
C SER A 97 -18.68 -7.02 14.47
N ARG A 98 -19.57 -7.96 14.85
CA ARG A 98 -19.18 -9.21 15.55
C ARG A 98 -18.53 -10.27 14.64
N VAL A 99 -18.20 -9.89 13.41
CA VAL A 99 -17.59 -10.77 12.41
C VAL A 99 -16.08 -10.81 12.57
N LYS A 100 -15.47 -11.91 12.11
CA LYS A 100 -14.01 -12.02 12.08
C LYS A 100 -13.41 -10.89 11.23
N GLU A 101 -12.27 -10.38 11.67
CA GLU A 101 -11.56 -9.26 11.03
C GLU A 101 -11.32 -9.50 9.52
N ASP A 102 -10.89 -10.72 9.14
CA ASP A 102 -10.77 -11.13 7.73
C ASP A 102 -12.07 -10.99 6.92
N THR A 103 -13.21 -11.29 7.54
CA THR A 103 -14.52 -11.18 6.87
C THR A 103 -14.94 -9.73 6.71
N ALA A 104 -14.68 -8.88 7.71
CA ALA A 104 -14.91 -7.45 7.61
C ALA A 104 -14.03 -6.82 6.53
N ILE A 105 -12.75 -7.20 6.46
CA ILE A 105 -11.81 -6.79 5.41
C ILE A 105 -12.37 -7.17 4.03
N GLY A 106 -12.80 -8.41 3.83
CA GLY A 106 -13.34 -8.89 2.55
C GLY A 106 -14.62 -8.17 2.08
N ILE A 107 -15.56 -7.91 2.99
CA ILE A 107 -16.80 -7.18 2.67
C ILE A 107 -16.49 -5.72 2.30
N MET A 108 -15.62 -5.06 3.06
CA MET A 108 -15.26 -3.66 2.79
C MET A 108 -14.45 -3.53 1.49
N TYR A 109 -13.52 -4.46 1.25
CA TYR A 109 -12.76 -4.56 0.01
C TYR A 109 -13.68 -4.63 -1.22
N THR A 110 -14.60 -5.60 -1.25
CA THR A 110 -15.51 -5.77 -2.39
C THR A 110 -16.39 -4.54 -2.61
N GLY A 111 -16.84 -3.88 -1.55
CA GLY A 111 -17.59 -2.62 -1.62
C GLY A 111 -16.77 -1.48 -2.23
N ILE A 112 -15.54 -1.27 -1.77
CA ILE A 112 -14.66 -0.20 -2.24
C ILE A 112 -14.21 -0.44 -3.67
N PHE A 113 -13.92 -1.69 -4.03
CA PHE A 113 -13.61 -2.08 -5.40
C PHE A 113 -14.79 -1.80 -6.35
N ALA A 114 -16.00 -2.23 -5.99
CA ALA A 114 -17.20 -1.94 -6.78
C ALA A 114 -17.43 -0.44 -6.94
N LEU A 115 -17.25 0.34 -5.87
CA LEU A 115 -17.35 1.80 -5.91
C LEU A 115 -16.32 2.42 -6.87
N GLY A 116 -15.06 1.98 -6.78
CA GLY A 116 -13.98 2.43 -7.67
C GLY A 116 -14.25 2.10 -9.13
N VAL A 117 -14.70 0.88 -9.43
CA VAL A 117 -15.04 0.44 -10.79
C VAL A 117 -16.20 1.24 -11.37
N VAL A 118 -17.25 1.51 -10.57
CA VAL A 118 -18.39 2.34 -11.00
C VAL A 118 -17.92 3.77 -11.30
N ALA A 119 -17.09 4.35 -10.43
CA ALA A 119 -16.51 5.67 -10.67
C ALA A 119 -15.70 5.70 -11.98
N VAL A 120 -14.78 4.75 -12.18
CA VAL A 120 -14.00 4.65 -13.43
C VAL A 120 -14.91 4.48 -14.65
N SER A 121 -15.96 3.66 -14.54
CA SER A 121 -16.90 3.39 -15.63
C SER A 121 -17.64 4.64 -16.10
N ILE A 122 -18.15 5.44 -15.15
CA ILE A 122 -18.87 6.70 -15.44
C ILE A 122 -17.95 7.73 -16.12
N PHE A 123 -16.69 7.79 -15.69
CA PHE A 123 -15.75 8.81 -16.14
C PHE A 123 -14.74 8.34 -17.19
N ARG A 124 -14.96 7.16 -17.80
CA ARG A 124 -14.09 6.61 -18.87
C ARG A 124 -13.83 7.59 -20.01
N HIS A 125 -14.81 8.44 -20.36
CA HIS A 125 -14.66 9.40 -21.46
C HIS A 125 -13.56 10.44 -21.18
N TYR A 126 -13.29 10.73 -19.91
CA TYR A 126 -12.35 11.74 -19.46
C TYR A 126 -10.96 11.21 -19.08
N ILE A 127 -10.79 9.89 -19.00
CA ILE A 127 -9.54 9.22 -18.61
C ILE A 127 -8.85 8.78 -19.90
N HIS A 128 -8.28 9.75 -20.63
CA HIS A 128 -7.40 9.45 -21.74
C HIS A 128 -5.97 9.45 -21.21
N ILE A 129 -5.44 8.23 -21.05
CA ILE A 129 -4.01 7.90 -20.99
C ILE A 129 -3.36 8.11 -19.59
N ASP A 130 -2.49 7.17 -19.23
CA ASP A 130 -1.65 7.00 -18.02
C ASP A 130 -2.18 6.32 -16.75
N LEU A 131 -3.49 6.06 -16.57
CA LEU A 131 -3.92 5.29 -15.39
C LEU A 131 -3.40 3.84 -15.44
N MET A 132 -3.47 3.19 -16.61
CA MET A 132 -3.02 1.81 -16.78
C MET A 132 -1.50 1.66 -16.71
N HIS A 133 -0.74 2.66 -17.16
CA HIS A 133 0.71 2.65 -17.08
C HIS A 133 1.18 2.84 -15.64
N PHE A 134 0.54 3.76 -14.91
CA PHE A 134 0.80 3.95 -13.48
C PHE A 134 0.39 2.73 -12.63
N ILE A 135 -0.74 2.08 -12.94
CA ILE A 135 -1.23 0.90 -12.21
C ILE A 135 -0.37 -0.34 -12.49
N MET A 136 0.13 -0.51 -13.72
CA MET A 136 1.00 -1.63 -14.08
C MET A 136 2.44 -1.46 -13.54
N GLY A 137 2.85 -0.22 -13.23
CA GLY A 137 4.20 0.10 -12.79
C GLY A 137 5.21 0.01 -13.94
N ASP A 138 6.30 0.77 -13.82
CA ASP A 138 7.45 0.63 -14.70
C ASP A 138 8.72 0.48 -13.87
N ILE A 139 9.14 -0.77 -13.68
CA ILE A 139 10.35 -1.13 -12.93
C ILE A 139 11.62 -0.57 -13.61
N LEU A 140 11.59 -0.36 -14.93
CA LEU A 140 12.72 0.15 -15.72
C LEU A 140 12.74 1.69 -15.78
N GLY A 141 11.58 2.33 -15.62
CA GLY A 141 11.36 3.78 -15.64
C GLY A 141 11.37 4.46 -14.27
N VAL A 142 11.74 3.77 -13.19
CA VAL A 142 11.77 4.32 -11.83
C VAL A 142 12.65 5.57 -11.76
N ALA A 143 12.04 6.71 -11.44
CA ALA A 143 12.74 7.96 -11.21
C ALA A 143 13.60 7.88 -9.94
N ASP A 144 14.72 8.62 -9.91
CA ASP A 144 15.60 8.68 -8.74
C ASP A 144 14.86 9.17 -7.48
N THR A 145 13.84 10.01 -7.66
CA THR A 145 12.95 10.48 -6.60
C THR A 145 12.13 9.35 -5.98
N ASP A 146 11.57 8.45 -6.79
CA ASP A 146 10.72 7.37 -6.30
C ASP A 146 11.55 6.32 -5.54
N LEU A 147 12.78 6.08 -5.98
CA LEU A 147 13.73 5.23 -5.28
C LEU A 147 14.08 5.80 -3.90
N TRP A 148 14.34 7.11 -3.82
CA TRP A 148 14.61 7.78 -2.54
C TRP A 148 13.41 7.82 -1.61
N VAL A 149 12.21 8.09 -2.13
CA VAL A 149 10.97 8.06 -1.37
C VAL A 149 10.74 6.67 -0.79
N SER A 150 10.91 5.63 -1.61
CA SER A 150 10.72 4.27 -1.13
C SER A 150 11.79 3.83 -0.13
N ALA A 151 13.05 4.20 -0.35
CA ALA A 151 14.12 3.95 0.62
C ALA A 151 13.85 4.66 1.97
N PHE A 152 13.32 5.88 1.94
CA PHE A 152 12.93 6.60 3.14
C PHE A 152 11.76 5.93 3.86
N VAL A 153 10.70 5.56 3.14
CA VAL A 153 9.54 4.83 3.69
C VAL A 153 9.96 3.49 4.27
N ALA A 154 10.82 2.75 3.56
CA ALA A 154 11.40 1.49 4.00
C ALA A 154 12.15 1.65 5.33
N ALA A 155 13.05 2.62 5.41
CA ALA A 155 13.83 2.89 6.61
C ALA A 155 12.93 3.32 7.78
N LEU A 156 11.95 4.19 7.53
CA LEU A 156 10.98 4.64 8.53
C LEU A 156 10.19 3.46 9.11
N VAL A 157 9.60 2.63 8.23
CA VAL A 157 8.76 1.50 8.65
C VAL A 157 9.58 0.46 9.39
N LEU A 158 10.77 0.10 8.89
CA LEU A 158 11.66 -0.83 9.59
C LEU A 158 12.11 -0.28 10.94
N SER A 159 12.41 1.01 11.04
CA SER A 159 12.77 1.65 12.31
C SER A 159 11.62 1.57 13.33
N ILE A 160 10.39 1.84 12.90
CA ILE A 160 9.19 1.73 13.76
C ILE A 160 9.00 0.28 14.21
N LEU A 161 9.10 -0.69 13.28
CA LEU A 161 8.93 -2.10 13.60
C LEU A 161 9.99 -2.61 14.56
N ILE A 162 11.26 -2.22 14.39
CA ILE A 162 12.36 -2.63 15.27
C ILE A 162 12.19 -2.01 16.65
N MET A 163 11.87 -0.72 16.73
CA MET A 163 11.69 -0.01 18.00
C MET A 163 10.49 -0.52 18.80
N PHE A 164 9.39 -0.85 18.12
CA PHE A 164 8.15 -1.35 18.73
C PHE A 164 7.96 -2.86 18.62
N PHE A 165 9.01 -3.62 18.27
CA PHE A 165 8.91 -5.06 17.99
C PHE A 165 8.27 -5.85 19.15
N ARG A 166 8.65 -5.53 20.39
CA ARG A 166 8.09 -6.16 21.59
C ARG A 166 6.60 -5.89 21.75
N HIS A 167 6.15 -4.68 21.43
CA HIS A 167 4.74 -4.28 21.51
C HIS A 167 3.90 -4.97 20.44
N PHE A 168 4.40 -5.05 19.20
CA PHE A 168 3.73 -5.80 18.13
C PHE A 168 3.65 -7.29 18.45
N GLN A 169 4.71 -7.87 19.00
CA GLN A 169 4.72 -9.28 19.39
C GLN A 169 3.70 -9.56 20.50
N LEU A 170 3.70 -8.78 21.58
CA LEU A 170 2.75 -8.91 22.68
C LEU A 170 1.29 -8.77 22.21
N ALA A 171 1.00 -7.73 21.42
CA ALA A 171 -0.34 -7.49 20.89
C ALA A 171 -0.81 -8.60 19.92
N THR A 172 0.12 -9.27 19.23
CA THR A 172 -0.20 -10.33 18.26
C THR A 172 -0.42 -11.68 18.92
N PHE A 173 0.40 -12.04 19.92
CA PHE A 173 0.32 -13.35 20.56
C PHE A 173 -0.70 -13.40 21.70
N ASP A 174 -0.83 -12.33 22.48
CA ASP A 174 -1.78 -12.27 23.59
C ASP A 174 -2.33 -10.84 23.77
N PRO A 175 -3.39 -10.47 23.01
CA PRO A 175 -4.00 -9.14 23.12
C PRO A 175 -4.64 -8.90 24.49
N VAL A 176 -5.02 -9.95 25.23
CA VAL A 176 -5.64 -9.84 26.56
C VAL A 176 -4.57 -9.49 27.60
N MET A 177 -3.42 -10.15 27.55
CA MET A 177 -2.26 -9.81 28.39
C MET A 177 -1.68 -8.43 28.02
N ALA A 178 -1.64 -8.07 26.74
CA ALA A 178 -1.21 -6.73 26.33
C ALA A 178 -2.13 -5.65 26.94
N ALA A 179 -3.45 -5.84 26.86
CA ALA A 179 -4.42 -4.92 27.44
C ALA A 179 -4.30 -4.82 28.98
N SER A 180 -4.00 -5.92 29.67
CA SER A 180 -3.86 -5.94 31.13
C SER A 180 -2.60 -5.24 31.64
N ILE A 181 -1.53 -5.20 30.85
CA ILE A 181 -0.28 -4.47 31.14
C ILE A 181 -0.41 -2.97 30.80
N GLY A 182 -1.57 -2.54 30.28
CA GLY A 182 -1.85 -1.14 29.93
C GLY A 182 -1.40 -0.74 28.53
N LEU A 183 -1.07 -1.70 27.66
CA LEU A 183 -0.75 -1.40 26.26
C LEU A 183 -2.02 -1.08 25.47
N PRO A 184 -2.07 0.05 24.76
CA PRO A 184 -3.21 0.37 23.89
C PRO A 184 -3.12 -0.49 22.62
N VAL A 185 -3.66 -1.72 22.69
CA VAL A 185 -3.70 -2.68 21.56
C VAL A 185 -4.26 -2.02 20.30
N LEU A 186 -5.31 -1.20 20.44
CA LEU A 186 -5.92 -0.46 19.34
C LEU A 186 -4.94 0.48 18.62
N LEU A 187 -4.09 1.17 19.38
CA LEU A 187 -3.13 2.10 18.80
C LEU A 187 -2.02 1.33 18.06
N ILE A 188 -1.62 0.16 18.57
CA ILE A 188 -0.66 -0.73 17.91
C ILE A 188 -1.23 -1.26 16.59
N ASP A 189 -2.51 -1.63 16.56
CA ASP A 189 -3.19 -2.11 15.36
C ASP A 189 -3.25 -1.00 14.30
N TYR A 190 -3.55 0.24 14.69
CA TYR A 190 -3.52 1.40 13.80
C TYR A 190 -2.12 1.70 13.27
N ILE A 191 -1.08 1.62 14.11
CA ILE A 191 0.30 1.82 13.65
C ILE A 191 0.68 0.74 12.64
N LEU A 192 0.37 -0.54 12.93
CA LEU A 192 0.69 -1.64 12.04
C LEU A 192 0.04 -1.46 10.67
N THR A 193 -1.27 -1.21 10.66
CA THR A 193 -2.05 -1.03 9.42
C THR A 193 -1.61 0.21 8.64
N THR A 194 -1.24 1.29 9.32
CA THR A 194 -0.66 2.49 8.68
C THR A 194 0.69 2.18 8.05
N CYS A 195 1.56 1.44 8.76
CA CYS A 195 2.85 1.00 8.20
C CYS A 195 2.65 0.13 6.96
N VAL A 196 1.71 -0.83 6.99
CA VAL A 196 1.39 -1.66 5.83
C VAL A 196 0.93 -0.79 4.66
N SER A 197 0.00 0.15 4.90
CA SER A 197 -0.49 1.07 3.86
C SER A 197 0.63 1.89 3.22
N LEU A 198 1.53 2.46 4.02
CA LEU A 198 2.71 3.19 3.55
C LEU A 198 3.61 2.33 2.64
N VAL A 199 3.87 1.09 3.05
CA VAL A 199 4.70 0.16 2.28
C VAL A 199 4.03 -0.20 0.96
N VAL A 200 2.74 -0.53 0.98
CA VAL A 200 2.00 -0.89 -0.24
C VAL A 200 1.95 0.30 -1.20
N VAL A 201 1.64 1.50 -0.73
CA VAL A 201 1.57 2.67 -1.62
C VAL A 201 2.95 3.01 -2.20
N SER A 202 4.00 2.92 -1.40
CA SER A 202 5.36 3.13 -1.92
C SER A 202 5.80 2.05 -2.91
N ALA A 203 5.31 0.83 -2.77
CA ALA A 203 5.68 -0.29 -3.64
C ALA A 203 5.00 -0.21 -5.02
N VAL A 204 3.78 0.34 -5.11
CA VAL A 204 3.02 0.41 -6.36
C VAL A 204 3.73 1.21 -7.44
N SER A 205 4.44 2.29 -7.09
CA SER A 205 5.23 3.06 -8.07
C SER A 205 6.31 2.23 -8.77
N MET A 206 6.84 1.18 -8.12
CA MET A 206 7.89 0.33 -8.69
C MET A 206 7.35 -0.96 -9.28
N VAL A 207 6.47 -1.66 -8.56
CA VAL A 207 6.03 -3.03 -8.90
C VAL A 207 4.65 -3.05 -9.54
N GLY A 208 3.94 -1.92 -9.53
CA GLY A 208 2.53 -1.85 -9.89
C GLY A 208 1.62 -2.40 -8.79
N VAL A 209 0.33 -2.43 -9.09
CA VAL A 209 -0.69 -3.01 -8.20
C VAL A 209 -0.80 -4.50 -8.51
N ILE A 210 -0.40 -5.34 -7.54
CA ILE A 210 -0.57 -6.81 -7.56
C ILE A 210 -1.37 -7.30 -6.35
#